data_AF-A0A836CJ85-F1
#
_entry.id   AF-A0A836CJ85-F1
#
_cell.length_a   1.000
_cell.length_b   1.000
_cell.length_c   1.000
_cell.angle_alpha   90.00
_cell.angle_beta   90.00
_cell.angle_gamma   90.00
#
_symmetry.space_group_name_H-M   'P 1'
#
loop_
_entity.id
_entity.type
_entity.pdbx_description
1 polymer ?
#
loop_
_entity_poly.entity_id
_entity_poly.type
_entity_poly.pdbx_seq_one_letter_code
_entity_poly.pdbx_strand_id
1 'polypeptide(L)'
;QVDVYESETTRQRYAAARESLAFDGIDTTESWVFHGTAHENVPKIMCAGFRVGGVGEGGVAIKHGATFGTGVYAATGPATPIAYSACTGGRAVILARALRGCVGARPGDGNSWPARRDWWVFADSAQLLPVYVVHF
;
A
#
# COMPACT_ATOMS: atom_id res chain seq x y z
N GLN A 1 -19.71 3.62 6.61
CA GLN A 1 -19.03 4.73 7.32
C GLN A 1 -17.66 4.93 6.69
N VAL A 2 -17.14 6.16 6.64
CA VAL A 2 -15.79 6.45 6.15
C VAL A 2 -15.07 7.33 7.17
N ASP A 3 -13.89 6.89 7.61
CA ASP A 3 -13.02 7.67 8.50
C ASP A 3 -11.91 8.32 7.69
N VAL A 4 -11.55 9.55 8.04
CA VAL A 4 -10.49 10.33 7.40
C VAL A 4 -9.30 10.43 8.34
N TYR A 5 -8.08 10.19 7.82
CA TYR A 5 -6.85 10.27 8.60
C TYR A 5 -5.91 11.32 8.05
N GLU A 6 -5.33 12.11 8.95
CA GLU A 6 -4.35 13.14 8.66
C GLU A 6 -3.08 12.93 9.48
N SER A 7 -2.32 11.88 9.15
CA SER A 7 -1.01 11.66 9.77
C SER A 7 0.06 12.48 9.06
N GLU A 8 0.59 13.51 9.73
CA GLU A 8 1.68 14.34 9.21
C GLU A 8 2.92 13.49 8.86
N THR A 9 3.26 12.52 9.71
CA THR A 9 4.38 11.60 9.46
C THR A 9 4.22 10.84 8.14
N THR A 10 3.04 10.28 7.87
CA THR A 10 2.82 9.56 6.60
C THR A 10 2.81 10.48 5.39
N ARG A 11 2.26 11.70 5.54
CA ARG A 11 2.24 12.71 4.48
C ARG A 11 3.65 13.18 4.12
N GLN A 12 4.50 13.45 5.12
CA GLN A 12 5.89 13.85 4.91
C GLN A 12 6.70 12.74 4.22
N ARG A 13 6.55 11.47 4.65
CA ARG A 13 7.22 10.34 3.99
C ARG A 13 6.79 10.17 2.53
N TYR A 14 5.49 10.30 2.25
CA TYR A 14 4.97 10.23 0.89
C TYR A 14 5.42 11.40 0.01
N ALA A 15 5.46 12.62 0.56
CA ALA A 15 5.97 13.79 -0.14
C ALA A 15 7.46 13.63 -0.49
N ALA A 16 8.28 13.17 0.45
CA ALA A 16 9.69 12.89 0.22
C ALA A 16 9.90 11.79 -0.85
N ALA A 17 9.09 10.74 -0.84
CA ALA A 17 9.13 9.71 -1.89
C ALA A 17 8.78 10.28 -3.27
N ARG A 18 7.77 11.16 -3.34
CA ARG A 18 7.41 11.86 -4.58
C ARG A 18 8.54 12.75 -5.08
N GLU A 19 9.16 13.51 -4.20
CA GLU A 19 10.29 14.38 -4.52
C GLU A 19 11.50 13.58 -5.03
N SER A 20 11.81 12.47 -4.38
CA SER A 20 12.89 11.56 -4.82
C SER A 20 12.61 11.02 -6.23
N LEU A 21 11.40 10.50 -6.48
CA LEU A 21 11.04 10.01 -7.82
C LEU A 21 11.12 11.11 -8.87
N ALA A 22 10.62 12.32 -8.56
CA ALA A 22 10.68 13.45 -9.47
C ALA A 22 12.13 13.89 -9.77
N PHE A 23 13.00 13.88 -8.76
CA PHE A 23 14.42 14.19 -8.91
C PHE A 23 15.10 13.20 -9.86
N ASP A 24 14.75 11.93 -9.78
CA ASP A 24 15.26 10.87 -10.67
C ASP A 24 14.60 10.86 -12.06
N GLY A 25 13.70 11.82 -12.35
CA GLY A 25 12.97 11.88 -13.62
C GLY A 25 11.93 10.76 -13.79
N ILE A 26 11.54 10.10 -12.70
CA ILE A 26 10.55 9.02 -12.69
C ILE A 26 9.14 9.61 -12.55
N ASP A 27 8.17 8.97 -13.21
CA ASP A 27 6.76 9.38 -13.15
C ASP A 27 6.23 9.42 -11.70
N THR A 28 5.58 10.53 -11.37
CA THR A 28 4.95 10.77 -10.06
C THR A 28 3.43 10.84 -10.15
N THR A 29 2.85 10.38 -11.26
CA THR A 29 1.40 10.28 -11.41
C THR A 29 0.82 9.42 -10.29
N GLU A 30 -0.23 9.96 -9.68
CA GLU A 30 -0.89 9.30 -8.57
C GLU A 30 -2.10 8.49 -9.01
N SER A 31 -2.37 7.42 -8.28
CA SER A 31 -3.59 6.64 -8.42
C SER A 31 -4.18 6.30 -7.05
N TRP A 32 -5.48 6.04 -7.03
CA TRP A 32 -6.15 5.52 -5.84
C TRP A 32 -6.09 4.00 -5.83
N VAL A 33 -5.72 3.43 -4.68
CA VAL A 33 -5.65 1.98 -4.47
C VAL A 33 -6.25 1.58 -3.14
N PHE A 34 -6.78 0.37 -3.08
CA PHE A 34 -7.39 -0.25 -1.91
C PHE A 34 -6.45 -1.28 -1.29
N HIS A 35 -6.38 -1.32 0.03
CA HIS A 35 -5.62 -2.31 0.79
C HIS A 35 -6.52 -2.99 1.83
N GLY A 36 -6.57 -4.33 1.76
CA GLY A 36 -7.26 -5.16 2.73
C GLY A 36 -6.30 -5.59 3.82
N THR A 37 -6.70 -5.52 5.08
CA THR A 37 -5.89 -5.95 6.22
C THR A 37 -6.78 -6.38 7.37
N ALA A 38 -6.19 -7.08 8.34
CA ALA A 38 -6.87 -7.41 9.59
C ALA A 38 -7.19 -6.14 10.39
N HIS A 39 -8.29 -6.15 11.13
CA HIS A 39 -8.81 -4.97 11.82
C HIS A 39 -7.77 -4.32 12.75
N GLU A 40 -6.99 -5.12 13.48
CA GLU A 40 -5.97 -4.66 14.41
C GLU A 40 -4.77 -3.95 13.75
N ASN A 41 -4.62 -4.06 12.42
CA ASN A 41 -3.56 -3.40 11.68
C ASN A 41 -3.98 -2.02 11.15
N VAL A 42 -5.29 -1.74 11.04
CA VAL A 42 -5.78 -0.48 10.49
C VAL A 42 -5.21 0.72 11.25
N PRO A 43 -5.32 0.84 12.59
CA PRO A 43 -4.76 1.99 13.31
C PRO A 43 -3.25 2.12 13.14
N LYS A 44 -2.53 1.00 13.07
CA LYS A 44 -1.07 0.99 12.90
C LYS A 44 -0.66 1.54 11.55
N ILE A 45 -1.35 1.13 10.49
CA ILE A 45 -1.09 1.59 9.13
C ILE A 45 -1.48 3.06 8.98
N MET A 46 -2.65 3.47 9.49
CA MET A 46 -3.09 4.85 9.35
C MET A 46 -2.18 5.83 10.12
N CYS A 47 -1.59 5.42 11.25
CA CYS A 47 -0.68 6.28 12.02
C CYS A 47 0.75 6.28 11.47
N ALA A 48 1.32 5.10 11.20
CA ALA A 48 2.75 4.94 10.90
C ALA A 48 3.06 4.68 9.41
N GLY A 49 2.04 4.51 8.58
CA GLY A 49 2.16 4.11 7.18
C GLY A 49 2.21 2.60 7.01
N PHE A 50 2.23 2.16 5.75
CA PHE A 50 2.38 0.75 5.42
C PHE A 50 3.78 0.23 5.80
N ARG A 51 3.91 -1.08 5.93
CA ARG A 51 5.18 -1.78 6.14
C ARG A 51 5.32 -2.88 5.11
N VAL A 52 6.53 -3.04 4.59
CA VAL A 52 6.85 -4.13 3.67
C VAL A 52 7.04 -5.42 4.49
N GLY A 53 6.38 -6.50 4.09
CA GLY A 53 6.51 -7.79 4.76
C GLY A 53 7.85 -8.46 4.43
N GLY A 54 8.47 -9.14 5.39
CA GLY A 54 9.67 -9.97 5.15
C GLY A 54 11.01 -9.23 5.04
N VAL A 55 11.04 -7.92 5.24
CA VAL A 55 12.27 -7.16 5.47
C VAL A 55 12.61 -7.24 6.97
N GLY A 56 13.89 -7.18 7.34
CA GLY A 56 14.37 -7.22 8.74
C GLY A 56 13.84 -6.06 9.63
N GLU A 57 14.56 -5.71 10.71
CA GLU A 57 14.08 -4.77 11.76
C GLU A 57 13.10 -3.68 11.28
N GLY A 58 11.85 -3.75 11.74
CA GLY A 58 10.77 -2.84 11.34
C GLY A 58 9.77 -3.40 10.31
N GLY A 59 10.11 -4.49 9.60
CA GLY A 59 9.20 -5.24 8.74
C GLY A 59 8.16 -6.07 9.51
N VAL A 60 7.10 -6.49 8.83
CA VAL A 60 6.09 -7.41 9.39
C VAL A 60 6.41 -8.83 8.92
N ALA A 61 6.30 -9.83 9.80
CA ALA A 61 6.40 -11.23 9.39
C ALA A 61 5.43 -11.52 8.23
N ILE A 62 5.87 -12.22 7.18
CA ILE A 62 5.03 -12.58 6.05
C ILE A 62 3.95 -13.55 6.57
N LYS A 63 2.76 -13.02 6.89
CA LYS A 63 1.61 -13.83 7.29
C LYS A 63 0.86 -14.35 6.06
N HIS A 64 0.69 -13.50 5.05
CA HIS A 64 0.16 -13.82 3.71
C HIS A 64 0.74 -12.80 2.70
N GLY A 65 1.07 -13.22 1.47
CA GLY A 65 1.42 -12.29 0.38
C GLY A 65 2.92 -12.03 0.16
N ALA A 66 3.72 -13.07 -0.12
CA ALA A 66 5.02 -12.92 -0.79
C ALA A 66 5.06 -13.63 -2.15
N THR A 67 3.92 -14.14 -2.62
CA THR A 67 3.81 -14.94 -3.85
C THR A 67 4.22 -14.16 -5.11
N PHE A 68 4.10 -12.83 -5.09
CA PHE A 68 4.43 -11.95 -6.20
C PHE A 68 5.56 -10.96 -5.83
N GLY A 69 6.44 -11.36 -4.90
CA GLY A 69 7.54 -10.53 -4.43
C GLY A 69 7.27 -9.80 -3.12
N THR A 70 8.32 -9.18 -2.60
CA THR A 70 8.32 -8.42 -1.35
C THR A 70 7.88 -6.97 -1.63
N GLY A 71 6.82 -6.52 -0.97
CA GLY A 71 6.29 -5.16 -1.12
C GLY A 71 4.96 -4.99 -0.40
N VAL A 72 4.33 -3.84 -0.60
CA VAL A 72 2.96 -3.58 -0.12
C VAL A 72 1.97 -3.91 -1.23
N TYR A 73 1.06 -4.85 -0.95
CA TYR A 73 0.04 -5.28 -1.88
C TYR A 73 -1.18 -4.36 -1.81
N ALA A 74 -1.60 -3.79 -2.93
CA ALA A 74 -2.83 -3.02 -3.03
C ALA A 74 -3.56 -3.37 -4.33
N ALA A 75 -4.81 -2.95 -4.47
CA ALA A 75 -5.61 -3.22 -5.65
C ALA A 75 -6.28 -1.96 -6.20
N THR A 76 -6.46 -1.90 -7.52
CA THR A 76 -7.15 -0.77 -8.16
C THR A 76 -8.67 -0.81 -7.95
N GLY A 77 -9.22 -1.97 -7.53
CA GLY A 77 -10.62 -2.15 -7.18
C GLY A 77 -10.82 -2.59 -5.73
N PRO A 78 -12.01 -2.36 -5.13
CA PRO A 78 -12.26 -2.68 -3.73
C PRO A 78 -12.59 -4.16 -3.50
N ALA A 79 -13.06 -4.90 -4.52
CA ALA A 79 -13.58 -6.25 -4.37
C ALA A 79 -12.56 -7.22 -3.75
N THR A 80 -11.33 -7.21 -4.26
CA THR A 80 -10.29 -8.13 -3.77
C THR A 80 -9.81 -7.77 -2.35
N PRO A 81 -9.55 -6.49 -2.01
CA PRO A 81 -9.27 -6.05 -0.64
C PRO A 81 -10.39 -6.34 0.36
N ILE A 82 -11.67 -6.17 -0.05
CA ILE A 82 -12.84 -6.51 0.79
C ILE A 82 -12.83 -8.00 1.12
N ALA A 83 -12.64 -8.86 0.11
CA ALA A 83 -12.59 -10.31 0.32
C ALA A 83 -11.45 -10.70 1.27
N TYR A 84 -10.27 -10.11 1.10
CA TYR A 84 -9.13 -10.35 2.00
C TYR A 84 -9.41 -9.89 3.43
N SER A 85 -9.95 -8.70 3.60
CA SER A 85 -10.34 -8.16 4.91
C SER A 85 -11.36 -9.08 5.60
N ALA A 86 -12.41 -9.50 4.89
CA ALA A 86 -13.42 -10.44 5.41
C ALA A 86 -12.81 -11.79 5.85
N CYS A 87 -11.90 -12.36 5.06
CA CYS A 87 -11.18 -13.59 5.43
C CYS A 87 -10.30 -13.44 6.69
N THR A 88 -9.93 -12.22 7.05
CA THR A 88 -9.15 -11.91 8.26
C THR A 88 -10.02 -11.35 9.40
N GLY A 89 -11.36 -11.45 9.28
CA GLY A 89 -12.30 -10.96 10.29
C GLY A 89 -12.52 -9.44 10.27
N GLY A 90 -11.94 -8.73 9.29
CA GLY A 90 -12.12 -7.30 9.09
C GLY A 90 -13.42 -6.95 8.35
N ARG A 91 -13.93 -5.75 8.63
CA ARG A 91 -15.08 -5.11 7.96
C ARG A 91 -14.74 -3.73 7.39
N ALA A 92 -13.47 -3.56 7.04
CA ALA A 92 -12.96 -2.31 6.51
C ALA A 92 -11.80 -2.53 5.54
N VAL A 93 -11.62 -1.58 4.63
CA VAL A 93 -10.45 -1.49 3.74
C VAL A 93 -9.85 -0.09 3.82
N ILE A 94 -8.55 0.01 3.58
CA ILE A 94 -7.84 1.29 3.50
C ILE A 94 -7.85 1.77 2.05
N LEU A 95 -8.20 3.03 1.82
CA LEU A 95 -8.03 3.70 0.53
C LEU A 95 -6.83 4.65 0.63
N ALA A 96 -5.87 4.47 -0.27
CA ALA A 96 -4.59 5.15 -0.26
C ALA A 96 -4.29 5.81 -1.62
N ARG A 97 -3.52 6.91 -1.59
CA ARG A 97 -2.86 7.46 -2.78
C ARG A 97 -1.58 6.70 -3.03
N ALA A 98 -1.29 6.42 -4.30
CA ALA A 98 -0.16 5.60 -4.71
C ALA A 98 0.67 6.29 -5.80
N LEU A 99 1.99 6.35 -5.59
CA LEU A 99 2.98 6.71 -6.60
C LEU A 99 3.44 5.44 -7.30
N ARG A 100 3.06 5.27 -8.57
CA ARG A 100 3.45 4.07 -9.33
C ARG A 100 4.95 4.01 -9.60
N GLY A 101 5.57 5.15 -9.84
CA GLY A 101 6.97 5.22 -10.24
C GLY A 101 7.23 4.44 -11.54
N CYS A 102 8.43 3.91 -11.69
CA CYS A 102 8.78 3.01 -12.78
C CYS A 102 8.05 1.67 -12.60
N VAL A 103 7.24 1.29 -13.59
CA VAL A 103 6.51 0.01 -13.57
C VAL A 103 7.42 -1.09 -14.09
N GLY A 104 7.78 -2.02 -13.22
CA GLY A 104 8.53 -3.22 -13.59
C GLY A 104 7.65 -4.28 -14.25
N ALA A 105 8.28 -5.13 -15.05
CA ALA A 105 7.61 -6.25 -15.69
C ALA A 105 7.49 -7.48 -14.77
N ARG A 106 8.28 -7.54 -13.69
CA ARG A 106 8.41 -8.69 -12.79
C ARG A 106 8.52 -8.25 -11.32
N PRO A 107 8.30 -9.17 -10.37
CA PRO A 107 8.56 -8.90 -8.97
C PRO A 107 9.97 -8.39 -8.69
N GLY A 108 10.07 -7.26 -7.98
CA GLY A 108 11.34 -6.62 -7.64
C GLY A 108 11.95 -5.78 -8.77
N ASP A 109 11.26 -5.64 -9.90
CA ASP A 109 11.62 -4.73 -10.98
C ASP A 109 10.88 -3.40 -10.80
N GLY A 110 11.59 -2.28 -10.95
CA GLY A 110 11.02 -0.94 -10.76
C GLY A 110 10.51 -0.63 -9.35
N ASN A 111 9.65 0.38 -9.26
CA ASN A 111 9.04 0.84 -8.01
C ASN A 111 7.69 0.17 -7.74
N SER A 112 7.02 -0.32 -8.78
CA SER A 112 5.82 -1.13 -8.63
C SER A 112 5.69 -2.11 -9.79
N TRP A 113 4.96 -3.20 -9.58
CA TRP A 113 4.68 -4.17 -10.64
C TRP A 113 3.26 -4.72 -10.50
N PRO A 114 2.62 -5.08 -11.63
CA PRO A 114 1.35 -5.78 -11.59
C PRO A 114 1.56 -7.18 -11.00
N ALA A 115 0.63 -7.58 -10.15
CA ALA A 115 0.48 -8.96 -9.71
C ALA A 115 -0.71 -9.59 -10.45
N ARG A 116 -1.54 -10.36 -9.74
CA ARG A 116 -2.71 -11.02 -10.33
C ARG A 116 -3.91 -10.08 -10.39
N ARG A 117 -4.61 -10.04 -11.54
CA ARG A 117 -5.85 -9.27 -11.73
C ARG A 117 -5.64 -7.77 -11.48
N ASP A 118 -6.29 -7.22 -10.47
CA ASP A 118 -6.26 -5.80 -10.10
C ASP A 118 -5.18 -5.49 -9.06
N TRP A 119 -4.37 -6.48 -8.66
CA TRP A 119 -3.33 -6.31 -7.65
C TRP A 119 -2.07 -5.67 -8.22
N TRP A 120 -1.50 -4.80 -7.41
CA TRP A 120 -0.21 -4.15 -7.59
C TRP A 120 0.61 -4.35 -6.33
N VAL A 121 1.92 -4.47 -6.52
CA VAL A 121 2.88 -4.49 -5.42
C VAL A 121 3.74 -3.25 -5.54
N PHE A 122 3.85 -2.52 -4.44
CA PHE A 122 4.70 -1.33 -4.32
C PHE A 122 5.95 -1.72 -3.53
N ALA A 123 7.12 -1.41 -4.10
CA ALA A 123 8.41 -1.80 -3.55
C ALA A 123 8.67 -1.11 -2.20
N ASP A 124 8.36 0.18 -2.12
CA ASP A 124 8.51 1.00 -0.93
C ASP A 124 7.15 1.35 -0.34
N SER A 125 7.02 1.24 0.97
CA SER A 125 5.81 1.64 1.67
C SER A 125 5.55 3.15 1.66
N ALA A 126 6.59 3.96 1.45
CA ALA A 126 6.47 5.41 1.28
C ALA A 126 5.81 5.82 -0.04
N GLN A 127 5.70 4.91 -1.03
CA GLN A 127 4.93 5.15 -2.26
C GLN A 127 3.41 5.20 -2.00
N LEU A 128 2.96 4.85 -0.79
CA LEU A 128 1.56 4.76 -0.43
C LEU A 128 1.23 5.69 0.74
N LEU A 129 0.23 6.54 0.54
CA LEU A 129 -0.33 7.39 1.58
C LEU A 129 -1.71 6.87 1.97
N PRO A 130 -1.88 6.24 3.15
CA PRO A 130 -3.20 5.86 3.63
C PRO A 130 -4.01 7.12 3.99
N VAL A 131 -5.22 7.26 3.41
CA VAL A 131 -6.04 8.47 3.60
C VAL A 131 -7.37 8.16 4.28
N TYR A 132 -8.03 7.09 3.86
CA TYR A 132 -9.37 6.74 4.36
C TYR A 132 -9.45 5.30 4.83
N VAL A 133 -10.33 5.07 5.80
CA VAL A 133 -10.82 3.74 6.16
C VAL A 133 -12.28 3.65 5.75
N VAL A 134 -12.60 2.73 4.84
CA VAL A 134 -13.94 2.50 4.33
C VAL A 134 -14.52 1.24 4.98
N HIS A 135 -15.58 1.40 5.76
CA HIS A 135 -16.26 0.33 6.49
C HIS A 135 -17.46 -0.21 5.69
N PHE A 136 -17.65 -1.54 5.68
CA PHE A 136 -18.70 -2.25 4.94
C PHE A 136 -19.35 -3.38 5.75
#